data_AF-A0A1A7WHI9-F1
#
_entry.id   AF-A0A1A7WHI9-F1
#
_cell.length_a   1.000
_cell.length_b   1.000
_cell.length_c   1.000
_cell.angle_alpha   90.00
_cell.angle_beta   90.00
_cell.angle_gamma   90.00
#
_symmetry.space_group_name_H-M   'P 1'
#
loop_
_entity.id
_entity.type
_entity.pdbx_description
1 polymer ?
#
loop_
_entity_poly.entity_id
_entity_poly.type
_entity_poly.pdbx_seq_one_letter_code
_entity_poly.pdbx_strand_id
1 'polypeptide(L)'
;MMLCGIFLLLMLWSCESARLAESREDNSVYDLFDLAQVNKRHNGVSQVKGAEPYSPAYKILNADLIPPVPDSSFRDLLDSIQAERGFLLLVNLKQFKKNRGSLFTIEKTDGSGPVFEVISNGKANTLDLVYSTENQLQVFSIEDAGLATGHWKNITLFVQEDRAQLFVGCEEINVSELDVPIQTVLSREVADIARLRIGKGAAKDKFMGVLQNVHFVFGTTLDAILRNKGCQSGAALTDVMTLDNPVNGSSPAIRTDYTGHKSKDLQSVCGFSCDDITSMFKELRGLNVIVKRLSNELEKVSTDGELLKNLMNIHSGICIHNGVVHKDKDEWTVDDCTECTCQNSATVCRKISCPLIPCANATVPDGECCPRCGTPSDYAEDGWSAWSDWTHCSATCGRGIQQRGRSCDRINSKCEGTSVQTRDCYLMECDKRFKQDGGWSHWSPWSSCSVTCGEGVMTQIRLCNSPTPQMGGRDCQGEGRHTKICQMSPCPVNGGWGPWSPWDTCSVTCGGGIQTRKHLCNDPAPKYGGKDCVGDATMVRVCNKQD
;
A
#
# COMPACT_ATOMS: atom_id res chain seq x y z
N MET A 1 43.73 32.45 -52.38
CA MET A 1 43.70 31.27 -51.48
C MET A 1 43.15 31.72 -50.13
N MET A 2 41.83 31.90 -50.08
CA MET A 2 41.05 32.35 -48.93
C MET A 2 39.85 31.43 -48.90
N LEU A 3 39.94 30.27 -48.24
CA LEU A 3 38.78 29.38 -48.01
C LEU A 3 39.01 28.25 -46.97
N CYS A 4 40.12 28.22 -46.24
CA CYS A 4 40.33 27.23 -45.15
C CYS A 4 40.15 27.80 -43.73
N GLY A 5 39.91 29.09 -43.56
CA GLY A 5 39.86 29.75 -42.24
C GLY A 5 38.46 29.94 -41.63
N ILE A 6 37.39 29.70 -42.39
CA ILE A 6 36.00 30.02 -41.94
C ILE A 6 35.27 28.78 -41.41
N PHE A 7 35.74 27.57 -41.70
CA PHE A 7 35.12 26.33 -41.21
C PHE A 7 35.50 25.96 -39.77
N LEU A 8 36.57 26.55 -39.20
CA LEU A 8 36.98 26.33 -37.81
C LEU A 8 36.34 27.33 -36.82
N LEU A 9 35.78 28.44 -37.30
CA LEU A 9 35.04 29.41 -36.48
C LEU A 9 33.54 29.12 -36.40
N LEU A 10 32.99 28.31 -37.32
CA LEU A 10 31.60 27.83 -37.25
C LEU A 10 31.42 26.53 -36.44
N MET A 11 32.50 25.83 -36.10
CA MET A 11 32.47 24.65 -35.20
C MET A 11 32.72 25.01 -33.72
N LEU A 12 33.03 26.29 -33.44
CA LEU A 12 33.17 26.84 -32.07
C LEU A 12 31.95 27.67 -31.63
N TRP A 13 30.86 27.66 -32.41
CA TRP A 13 29.60 28.36 -32.09
C TRP A 13 28.36 27.46 -32.10
N SER A 14 28.57 26.14 -32.12
CA SER A 14 27.51 25.13 -31.98
C SER A 14 27.92 24.02 -31.01
N CYS A 15 28.47 24.42 -29.86
CA CYS A 15 28.64 23.56 -28.69
C CYS A 15 28.34 24.37 -27.41
N GLU A 16 27.17 25.00 -27.38
CA GLU A 16 26.61 25.64 -26.18
C GLU A 16 25.11 25.32 -26.11
N SER A 17 24.78 24.03 -26.26
CA SER A 17 23.44 23.46 -26.07
C SER A 17 23.55 21.94 -25.90
N ALA A 18 24.32 21.51 -24.89
CA ALA A 18 24.23 20.16 -24.31
C ALA A 18 25.13 20.08 -23.06
N ARG A 19 24.94 20.99 -22.09
CA ARG A 19 25.17 20.58 -20.71
C ARG A 19 23.94 19.77 -20.32
N LEU A 20 24.02 18.47 -20.55
CA LEU A 20 23.20 17.49 -19.85
C LEU A 20 23.24 17.87 -18.38
N ALA A 21 22.07 18.21 -17.85
CA ALA A 21 21.87 18.61 -16.47
C ALA A 21 22.54 17.58 -15.55
N GLU A 22 23.63 18.01 -14.91
CA GLU A 22 24.17 17.36 -13.73
C GLU A 22 23.08 17.25 -12.67
N SER A 23 22.99 16.06 -12.08
CA SER A 23 22.28 15.73 -10.84
C SER A 23 20.87 16.28 -10.68
N ARG A 24 19.87 15.45 -10.96
CA ARG A 24 18.57 15.56 -10.28
C ARG A 24 18.83 15.25 -8.81
N GLU A 25 19.15 16.27 -8.01
CA GLU A 25 19.05 16.16 -6.55
C GLU A 25 17.62 15.74 -6.25
N ASP A 26 17.45 14.55 -5.66
CA ASP A 26 16.16 14.07 -5.15
C ASP A 26 15.75 14.99 -3.99
N ASN A 27 15.20 16.15 -4.32
CA ASN A 27 14.66 17.09 -3.35
C ASN A 27 13.34 16.53 -2.82
N SER A 28 13.45 15.68 -1.79
CA SER A 28 12.31 15.14 -1.05
C SER A 28 11.65 16.18 -0.13
N VAL A 29 12.30 17.32 0.10
CA VAL A 29 11.81 18.40 0.98
C VAL A 29 11.89 19.74 0.25
N TYR A 30 10.76 20.43 0.16
CA TYR A 30 10.63 21.76 -0.42
C TYR A 30 10.28 22.76 0.68
N ASP A 31 11.28 23.50 1.19
CA ASP A 31 11.04 24.62 2.11
C ASP A 31 10.63 25.87 1.32
N LEU A 32 9.39 26.31 1.48
CA LEU A 32 8.88 27.44 0.72
C LEU A 32 9.63 28.75 0.99
N PHE A 33 10.08 29.01 2.23
CA PHE A 33 10.82 30.24 2.55
C PHE A 33 12.20 30.24 1.90
N ASP A 34 12.86 29.08 1.86
CA ASP A 34 14.16 28.92 1.19
C ASP A 34 14.01 29.02 -0.33
N LEU A 35 13.00 28.35 -0.91
CA LEU A 35 12.70 28.41 -2.33
C LEU A 35 12.34 29.82 -2.80
N ALA A 36 11.55 30.55 -2.01
CA ALA A 36 11.24 31.95 -2.26
C ALA A 36 12.44 32.88 -1.98
N GLN A 37 13.60 32.36 -1.55
CA GLN A 37 14.82 33.15 -1.29
C GLN A 37 14.58 34.31 -0.30
N VAL A 38 13.85 34.02 0.78
CA VAL A 38 13.46 35.03 1.75
C VAL A 38 14.64 35.45 2.63
N ASN A 39 15.29 36.54 2.25
CA ASN A 39 16.48 37.07 2.92
C ASN A 39 16.15 37.95 4.15
N LYS A 40 17.12 38.00 5.08
CA LYS A 40 17.07 38.68 6.41
C LYS A 40 16.66 40.17 6.39
N ARG A 41 16.65 40.83 5.24
CA ARG A 41 16.42 42.29 5.13
C ARG A 41 15.54 42.64 3.93
N HIS A 42 14.21 42.51 4.08
CA HIS A 42 13.20 43.24 3.29
C HIS A 42 12.42 42.49 2.19
N ASN A 43 11.89 41.30 2.48
CA ASN A 43 10.86 40.65 1.66
C ASN A 43 9.48 40.63 2.35
N GLY A 44 9.12 41.67 3.10
CA GLY A 44 7.84 41.69 3.83
C GLY A 44 7.75 40.79 5.07
N VAL A 45 8.88 40.25 5.52
CA VAL A 45 8.98 39.45 6.75
C VAL A 45 10.11 39.96 7.64
N SER A 46 10.06 39.59 8.92
CA SER A 46 11.15 39.75 9.87
C SER A 46 11.51 38.42 10.49
N GLN A 47 12.79 38.03 10.46
CA GLN A 47 13.25 36.79 11.05
C GLN A 47 13.21 36.90 12.58
N VAL A 48 12.62 35.90 13.24
CA VAL A 48 12.45 35.80 14.69
C VAL A 48 12.87 34.40 15.15
N LYS A 49 12.98 34.20 16.46
CA LYS A 49 13.16 32.85 17.04
C LYS A 49 11.86 32.07 16.96
N GLY A 50 11.93 30.85 16.44
CA GLY A 50 10.80 29.94 16.26
C GLY A 50 10.56 29.01 17.43
N ALA A 51 9.68 28.03 17.22
CA ALA A 51 9.54 26.86 18.08
C ALA A 51 10.77 25.95 17.99
N GLU A 52 11.38 25.86 16.80
CA GLU A 52 12.63 25.12 16.59
C GLU A 52 13.85 26.07 16.64
N PRO A 53 14.84 25.81 17.52
CA PRO A 53 15.98 26.72 17.73
C PRO A 53 16.94 26.86 16.55
N TYR A 54 17.04 25.80 15.73
CA TYR A 54 18.03 25.68 14.66
C TYR A 54 17.49 26.08 13.27
N SER A 55 16.19 26.36 13.17
CA SER A 55 15.53 26.80 11.94
C SER A 55 15.04 28.26 12.04
N PRO A 56 15.11 29.07 10.97
CA PRO A 56 14.55 30.41 10.98
C PRO A 56 13.02 30.41 11.08
N ALA A 57 12.46 31.34 11.86
CA ALA A 57 11.03 31.64 11.81
C ALA A 57 10.81 33.05 11.27
N TYR A 58 9.71 33.25 10.54
CA TYR A 58 9.43 34.49 9.83
C TYR A 58 8.12 35.09 10.33
N LYS A 59 8.22 36.26 10.98
CA LYS A 59 7.06 37.09 11.29
C LYS A 59 6.61 37.79 10.02
N ILE A 60 5.38 37.51 9.59
CA ILE A 60 4.81 38.11 8.39
C ILE A 60 4.40 39.56 8.68
N LEU A 61 5.00 40.52 7.98
CA LEU A 61 4.68 41.95 8.09
C LEU A 61 3.80 42.39 6.92
N ASN A 62 4.17 41.98 5.71
CA ASN A 62 3.39 42.20 4.50
C ASN A 62 3.64 41.06 3.49
N ALA A 63 2.66 40.17 3.36
CA ALA A 63 2.75 39.00 2.50
C ALA A 63 2.83 39.33 0.99
N ASP A 64 2.45 40.54 0.57
CA ASP A 64 2.56 40.95 -0.84
C ASP A 64 4.01 41.14 -1.26
N LEU A 65 4.89 41.50 -0.31
CA LEU A 65 6.31 41.74 -0.56
C LEU A 65 7.16 40.46 -0.49
N ILE A 66 6.59 39.34 -0.04
CA ILE A 66 7.26 38.05 -0.10
C ILE A 66 7.33 37.65 -1.58
N PRO A 67 8.49 37.33 -2.17
CA PRO A 67 8.55 36.88 -3.56
C PRO A 67 7.77 35.56 -3.77
N PRO A 68 7.23 35.31 -4.97
CA PRO A 68 6.71 33.98 -5.29
C PRO A 68 7.84 32.95 -5.32
N VAL A 69 7.48 31.68 -5.14
CA VAL A 69 8.40 30.58 -5.41
C VAL A 69 8.77 30.60 -6.90
N PRO A 70 10.06 30.47 -7.28
CA PRO A 70 10.49 30.44 -8.66
C PRO A 70 9.78 29.36 -9.49
N ASP A 71 9.43 29.68 -10.74
CA ASP A 71 8.66 28.79 -11.60
C ASP A 71 9.31 27.41 -11.80
N SER A 72 10.66 27.34 -11.82
CA SER A 72 11.38 26.06 -11.91
C SER A 72 11.11 25.17 -10.70
N SER A 73 11.29 25.72 -9.49
CA SER A 73 11.05 24.99 -8.25
C SER A 73 9.57 24.70 -8.02
N PHE A 74 8.67 25.56 -8.51
CA PHE A 74 7.24 25.31 -8.47
C PHE A 74 6.84 24.17 -9.41
N ARG A 75 7.43 24.07 -10.61
CA ARG A 75 7.25 22.92 -11.51
C ARG A 75 7.76 21.63 -10.88
N ASP A 76 8.94 21.65 -10.26
CA ASP A 76 9.49 20.47 -9.57
C ASP A 76 8.57 20.01 -8.43
N LEU A 77 8.03 20.94 -7.65
CA LEU A 77 7.04 20.64 -6.61
C LEU A 77 5.77 19.99 -7.19
N LEU A 78 5.23 20.53 -8.28
CA LEU A 78 4.05 19.93 -8.93
C LEU A 78 4.37 18.54 -9.48
N ASP A 79 5.56 18.31 -10.03
CA ASP A 79 6.01 16.99 -10.50
C ASP A 79 6.07 15.98 -9.34
N SER A 80 6.55 16.39 -8.16
CA SER A 80 6.53 15.56 -6.95
C SER A 80 5.09 15.26 -6.48
N ILE A 81 4.19 16.25 -6.52
CA ILE A 81 2.76 16.06 -6.17
C ILE A 81 2.10 15.07 -7.14
N GLN A 82 2.40 15.15 -8.44
CA GLN A 82 1.91 14.21 -9.44
C GLN A 82 2.45 12.79 -9.22
N ALA A 83 3.73 12.66 -8.89
CA ALA A 83 4.37 11.38 -8.66
C ALA A 83 3.81 10.63 -7.43
N GLU A 84 3.52 11.35 -6.35
CA GLU A 84 2.97 10.77 -5.11
C GLU A 84 1.46 10.85 -4.99
N ARG A 85 0.80 11.44 -6.00
CA ARG A 85 -0.65 11.72 -6.03
C ARG A 85 -1.13 12.43 -4.76
N GLY A 86 -0.33 13.36 -4.27
CA GLY A 86 -0.51 13.92 -2.93
C GLY A 86 0.71 14.64 -2.41
N PHE A 87 0.64 15.09 -1.16
CA PHE A 87 1.76 15.68 -0.44
C PHE A 87 1.57 15.62 1.08
N LEU A 88 2.70 15.64 1.81
CA LEU A 88 2.74 15.98 3.23
C LEU A 88 3.16 17.44 3.40
N LEU A 89 2.29 18.26 3.98
CA LEU A 89 2.60 19.63 4.34
C LEU A 89 2.85 19.72 5.85
N LEU A 90 4.06 20.15 6.22
CA LEU A 90 4.43 20.47 7.60
C LEU A 90 4.42 21.99 7.76
N VAL A 91 3.81 22.49 8.84
CA VAL A 91 3.84 23.92 9.16
C VAL A 91 3.90 24.12 10.67
N ASN A 92 4.87 24.92 11.14
CA ASN A 92 4.86 25.50 12.47
C ASN A 92 4.30 26.93 12.38
N LEU A 93 3.18 27.20 13.05
CA LEU A 93 2.53 28.50 13.00
C LEU A 93 2.19 29.06 14.37
N LYS A 94 2.30 30.38 14.50
CA LYS A 94 1.82 31.16 15.65
C LYS A 94 0.95 32.29 15.12
N GLN A 95 -0.33 31.99 14.94
CA GLN A 95 -1.31 32.92 14.34
C GLN A 95 -2.03 33.74 15.41
N PHE A 96 -2.33 35.00 15.10
CA PHE A 96 -3.14 35.85 15.98
C PHE A 96 -4.55 35.31 16.17
N LYS A 97 -5.09 35.49 17.38
CA LYS A 97 -6.41 34.97 17.76
C LYS A 97 -7.51 35.49 16.84
N LYS A 98 -8.47 34.62 16.50
CA LYS A 98 -9.67 34.95 15.70
C LYS A 98 -9.39 35.57 14.32
N ASN A 99 -8.19 35.36 13.77
CA ASN A 99 -7.85 35.81 12.44
C ASN A 99 -8.02 34.68 11.42
N ARG A 100 -8.41 35.03 10.18
CA ARG A 100 -8.36 34.15 9.00
C ARG A 100 -7.10 34.50 8.21
N GLY A 101 -6.26 33.51 7.93
CA GLY A 101 -4.98 33.74 7.27
C GLY A 101 -4.53 32.55 6.44
N SER A 102 -4.18 32.81 5.19
CA SER A 102 -3.67 31.85 4.22
C SER A 102 -2.25 31.42 4.59
N LEU A 103 -2.01 30.12 4.74
CA LEU A 103 -0.66 29.59 4.94
C LEU A 103 0.14 29.70 3.64
N PHE A 104 -0.47 29.30 2.54
CA PHE A 104 0.00 29.55 1.18
C PHE A 104 -1.17 29.51 0.19
N THR A 105 -0.97 30.12 -0.98
CA THR A 105 -1.89 30.10 -2.12
C THR A 105 -1.13 29.82 -3.40
N ILE A 106 -1.76 29.08 -4.31
CA ILE A 106 -1.36 28.95 -5.70
C ILE A 106 -2.34 29.85 -6.46
N GLU A 107 -1.94 31.08 -6.71
CA GLU A 107 -2.79 32.10 -7.35
C GLU A 107 -2.60 32.11 -8.87
N LYS A 108 -3.70 32.19 -9.62
CA LYS A 108 -3.64 32.36 -11.08
C LYS A 108 -3.01 33.71 -11.42
N THR A 109 -2.15 33.72 -12.42
CA THR A 109 -1.38 34.89 -12.88
C THR A 109 -2.28 35.99 -13.46
N ASP A 110 -3.46 35.62 -13.96
CA ASP A 110 -4.50 36.53 -14.44
C ASP A 110 -5.29 37.24 -13.32
N GLY A 111 -5.09 36.84 -12.05
CA GLY A 111 -5.78 37.39 -10.90
C GLY A 111 -7.22 36.91 -10.72
N SER A 112 -7.67 35.89 -11.45
CA SER A 112 -9.03 35.34 -11.38
C SER A 112 -9.32 34.57 -10.08
N GLY A 113 -8.31 34.29 -9.26
CA GLY A 113 -8.44 33.66 -7.95
C GLY A 113 -7.38 32.60 -7.68
N PRO A 114 -7.54 31.82 -6.61
CA PRO A 114 -6.65 30.71 -6.29
C PRO A 114 -7.02 29.47 -7.11
N VAL A 115 -6.01 28.74 -7.60
CA VAL A 115 -6.15 27.35 -8.04
C VAL A 115 -6.30 26.45 -6.82
N PHE A 116 -5.46 26.68 -5.80
CA PHE A 116 -5.47 25.95 -4.54
C PHE A 116 -4.96 26.87 -3.42
N GLU A 117 -5.59 26.85 -2.24
CA GLU A 117 -5.23 27.69 -1.11
C GLU A 117 -5.53 26.97 0.21
N VAL A 118 -4.60 27.04 1.17
CA VAL A 118 -4.78 26.46 2.52
C VAL A 118 -4.90 27.59 3.53
N ILE A 119 -6.04 27.70 4.19
CA ILE A 119 -6.39 28.84 5.05
C ILE A 119 -6.63 28.36 6.48
N SER A 120 -5.88 28.92 7.43
CA SER A 120 -6.21 28.78 8.85
C SER A 120 -7.25 29.82 9.24
N ASN A 121 -8.50 29.37 9.43
CA ASN A 121 -9.65 30.21 9.70
C ASN A 121 -9.99 30.24 11.19
N GLY A 122 -9.31 31.13 11.92
CA GLY A 122 -9.54 31.33 13.36
C GLY A 122 -10.91 31.91 13.73
N LYS A 123 -11.70 32.40 12.77
CA LYS A 123 -13.07 32.89 13.04
C LYS A 123 -14.06 31.73 13.15
N ALA A 124 -13.92 30.72 12.27
CA ALA A 124 -14.75 29.52 12.25
C ALA A 124 -14.12 28.33 13.01
N ASN A 125 -12.89 28.48 13.51
CA ASN A 125 -12.11 27.40 14.12
C ASN A 125 -11.83 26.23 13.16
N THR A 126 -11.59 26.53 11.88
CA THR A 126 -11.40 25.53 10.81
C THR A 126 -10.06 25.70 10.10
N LEU A 127 -9.60 24.63 9.44
CA LEU A 127 -8.61 24.70 8.36
C LEU A 127 -9.33 24.51 7.03
N ASP A 128 -9.37 25.56 6.20
CA ASP A 128 -10.09 25.54 4.93
C ASP A 128 -9.12 25.21 3.77
N LEU A 129 -9.47 24.22 2.94
CA LEU A 129 -8.84 23.91 1.67
C LEU A 129 -9.73 24.49 0.56
N VAL A 130 -9.24 25.48 -0.15
CA VAL A 130 -9.97 26.16 -1.23
C VAL A 130 -9.35 25.79 -2.56
N TYR A 131 -10.13 25.34 -3.52
CA TYR A 131 -9.61 25.01 -4.85
C TYR A 131 -10.60 25.30 -5.97
N SER A 132 -10.08 25.65 -7.15
CA SER A 132 -10.90 25.94 -8.32
C SER A 132 -11.05 24.71 -9.20
N THR A 133 -12.29 24.30 -9.48
CA THR A 133 -12.61 23.33 -10.54
C THR A 133 -13.17 24.06 -11.76
N GLU A 134 -13.41 23.36 -12.88
CA GLU A 134 -13.90 23.95 -14.14
C GLU A 134 -15.21 24.74 -13.97
N ASN A 135 -16.03 24.42 -12.95
CA ASN A 135 -17.38 24.96 -12.80
C ASN A 135 -17.64 25.84 -11.57
N GLN A 136 -16.73 25.93 -10.58
CA GLN A 136 -16.88 26.80 -9.40
C GLN A 136 -15.65 26.73 -8.47
N LEU A 137 -15.58 27.68 -7.52
CA LEU A 137 -14.61 27.63 -6.42
C LEU A 137 -15.18 26.75 -5.29
N GLN A 138 -14.48 25.67 -4.97
CA GLN A 138 -14.83 24.77 -3.87
C GLN A 138 -14.11 25.17 -2.59
N VAL A 139 -14.81 25.07 -1.46
CA VAL A 139 -14.27 25.34 -0.13
C VAL A 139 -14.58 24.14 0.74
N PHE A 140 -13.53 23.48 1.22
CA PHE A 140 -13.61 22.37 2.14
C PHE A 140 -13.08 22.79 3.51
N SER A 141 -13.81 22.56 4.61
CA SER A 141 -13.43 23.03 5.95
C SER A 141 -13.24 21.87 6.91
N ILE A 142 -12.03 21.71 7.45
CA ILE A 142 -11.73 20.78 8.55
C ILE A 142 -12.06 21.50 9.86
N GLU A 143 -13.12 21.05 10.52
CA GLU A 143 -13.61 21.61 11.79
C GLU A 143 -12.67 21.32 12.98
N ASP A 144 -12.85 22.10 14.05
CA ASP A 144 -12.13 21.96 15.32
C ASP A 144 -10.59 21.98 15.27
N ALA A 145 -10.02 22.63 14.26
CA ALA A 145 -8.57 22.65 14.04
C ALA A 145 -7.77 23.42 15.13
N GLY A 146 -8.37 24.39 15.83
CA GLY A 146 -7.73 25.02 17.00
C GLY A 146 -6.40 25.75 16.74
N LEU A 147 -6.19 26.29 15.54
CA LEU A 147 -4.89 26.82 15.10
C LEU A 147 -4.61 28.27 15.53
N ALA A 148 -5.63 29.14 15.48
CA ALA A 148 -5.50 30.57 15.74
C ALA A 148 -5.56 30.92 17.24
N THR A 149 -4.62 30.41 18.03
CA THR A 149 -4.63 30.56 19.50
C THR A 149 -3.67 31.63 20.02
N GLY A 150 -2.79 32.18 19.19
CA GLY A 150 -1.69 33.05 19.61
C GLY A 150 -0.49 32.29 20.21
N HIS A 151 -0.58 30.96 20.33
CA HIS A 151 0.51 30.08 20.71
C HIS A 151 1.06 29.32 19.51
N TRP A 152 2.23 28.71 19.66
CA TRP A 152 2.80 27.85 18.62
C TRP A 152 1.93 26.59 18.46
N LYS A 153 1.61 26.28 17.21
CA LYS A 153 0.95 25.06 16.76
C LYS A 153 1.78 24.45 15.65
N ASN A 154 1.96 23.14 15.72
CA ASN A 154 2.63 22.35 14.69
C ASN A 154 1.55 21.54 14.00
N ILE A 155 1.41 21.69 12.69
CA ILE A 155 0.44 20.93 11.90
C ILE A 155 1.13 20.02 10.90
N THR A 156 0.54 18.85 10.69
CA THR A 156 0.84 17.96 9.56
C THR A 156 -0.45 17.81 8.78
N LEU A 157 -0.50 18.35 7.57
CA LEU A 157 -1.61 18.13 6.64
C LEU A 157 -1.16 17.09 5.61
N PHE A 158 -1.80 15.94 5.60
CA PHE A 158 -1.56 14.89 4.63
C PHE A 158 -2.70 14.91 3.61
N VAL A 159 -2.38 15.13 2.33
CA VAL A 159 -3.36 15.07 1.25
C VAL A 159 -2.90 13.99 0.27
N GLN A 160 -3.72 12.98 0.00
CA GLN A 160 -3.41 11.93 -0.96
C GLN A 160 -4.68 11.48 -1.67
N GLU A 161 -4.62 11.45 -3.00
CA GLU A 161 -5.78 11.28 -3.87
C GLU A 161 -6.85 12.33 -3.51
N ASP A 162 -8.03 11.87 -3.13
CA ASP A 162 -9.17 12.64 -2.66
C ASP A 162 -9.25 12.74 -1.13
N ARG A 163 -8.24 12.31 -0.36
CA ARG A 163 -8.30 12.34 1.11
C ARG A 163 -7.38 13.40 1.70
N ALA A 164 -7.89 14.17 2.65
CA ALA A 164 -7.15 15.13 3.45
C ALA A 164 -7.25 14.78 4.94
N GLN A 165 -6.11 14.64 5.62
CA GLN A 165 -6.00 14.36 7.05
C GLN A 165 -5.19 15.46 7.73
N LEU A 166 -5.74 16.03 8.80
CA LEU A 166 -5.08 17.07 9.59
C LEU A 166 -4.68 16.54 10.96
N PHE A 167 -3.40 16.68 11.28
CA PHE A 167 -2.86 16.47 12.61
C PHE A 167 -2.40 17.79 13.21
N VAL A 168 -2.73 18.02 14.48
CA VAL A 168 -2.24 19.15 15.27
C VAL A 168 -1.40 18.60 16.41
N GLY A 169 -0.08 18.76 16.32
CA GLY A 169 0.86 18.07 17.18
C GLY A 169 0.85 16.57 16.89
N CYS A 170 0.33 15.78 17.83
CA CYS A 170 0.21 14.32 17.75
C CYS A 170 -1.24 13.83 17.71
N GLU A 171 -2.20 14.75 17.69
CA GLU A 171 -3.63 14.43 17.70
C GLU A 171 -4.17 14.53 16.27
N GLU A 172 -4.84 13.46 15.82
CA GLU A 172 -5.61 13.46 14.58
C GLU A 172 -6.91 14.22 14.82
N ILE A 173 -7.15 15.29 14.07
CA ILE A 173 -8.35 16.11 14.23
C ILE A 173 -9.49 15.53 13.41
N ASN A 174 -9.28 15.32 12.12
CA ASN A 174 -10.29 14.76 11.24
C ASN A 174 -9.69 14.19 9.95
N VAL A 175 -10.42 13.24 9.36
CA VAL A 175 -10.22 12.74 8.00
C VAL A 175 -11.35 13.26 7.15
N SER A 176 -11.02 13.65 5.93
CA SER A 176 -11.94 14.35 5.06
C SER A 176 -11.73 13.97 3.60
N GLU A 177 -12.81 13.91 2.83
CA GLU A 177 -12.80 13.57 1.41
C GLU A 177 -13.06 14.84 0.57
N LEU A 178 -12.17 15.09 -0.39
CA LEU A 178 -12.25 16.13 -1.41
C LEU A 178 -13.11 15.64 -2.58
N ASP A 179 -13.80 16.54 -3.27
CA ASP A 179 -14.66 16.17 -4.42
C ASP A 179 -13.86 15.62 -5.60
N VAL A 180 -12.59 16.01 -5.71
CA VAL A 180 -11.68 15.60 -6.77
C VAL A 180 -10.29 15.29 -6.21
N PRO A 181 -9.54 14.34 -6.81
CA PRO A 181 -8.18 14.04 -6.38
C PRO A 181 -7.27 15.25 -6.53
N ILE A 182 -6.40 15.51 -5.55
CA ILE A 182 -5.58 16.72 -5.47
C ILE A 182 -4.64 16.90 -6.68
N GLN A 183 -4.16 15.80 -7.26
CA GLN A 183 -3.31 15.84 -8.45
C GLN A 183 -4.05 16.30 -9.71
N THR A 184 -5.39 16.23 -9.75
CA THR A 184 -6.17 16.79 -10.86
C THR A 184 -6.25 18.31 -10.76
N VAL A 185 -6.32 18.85 -9.53
CA VAL A 185 -6.31 20.28 -9.25
C VAL A 185 -4.93 20.88 -9.46
N LEU A 186 -3.89 20.19 -8.99
CA LEU A 186 -2.49 20.61 -9.04
C LEU A 186 -1.74 19.93 -10.18
N SER A 187 -2.27 20.06 -11.41
CA SER A 187 -1.65 19.49 -12.61
C SER A 187 -0.35 20.21 -12.98
N ARG A 188 0.46 19.58 -13.82
CA ARG A 188 1.73 20.15 -14.30
C ARG A 188 1.56 21.47 -15.08
N GLU A 189 0.42 21.60 -15.77
CA GLU A 189 0.06 22.79 -16.57
C GLU A 189 -0.26 24.01 -15.70
N VAL A 190 -0.56 23.80 -14.40
CA VAL A 190 -0.81 24.89 -13.45
C VAL A 190 0.39 25.82 -13.32
N ALA A 191 1.62 25.32 -13.49
CA ALA A 191 2.83 26.15 -13.44
C ALA A 191 2.89 27.23 -14.52
N ASP A 192 2.19 27.05 -15.64
CA ASP A 192 2.21 28.01 -16.74
C ASP A 192 1.19 29.15 -16.55
N ILE A 193 0.17 28.92 -15.72
CA ILE A 193 -0.92 29.85 -15.47
C ILE A 193 -1.00 30.39 -14.04
N ALA A 194 -0.24 29.83 -13.09
CA ALA A 194 -0.32 30.16 -11.68
C ALA A 194 1.06 30.23 -11.00
N ARG A 195 1.12 30.84 -9.82
CA ARG A 195 2.32 30.97 -9.00
C ARG A 195 2.05 30.68 -7.53
N LEU A 196 3.02 30.04 -6.87
CA LEU A 196 2.95 29.72 -5.44
C LEU A 196 3.43 30.89 -4.58
N ARG A 197 2.62 31.26 -3.59
CA ARG A 197 2.81 32.42 -2.71
C ARG A 197 2.59 32.01 -1.25
N ILE A 198 3.46 32.45 -0.36
CA ILE A 198 3.43 32.11 1.08
C ILE A 198 2.77 33.25 1.85
N GLY A 199 1.87 32.93 2.80
CA GLY A 199 1.27 33.90 3.71
C GLY A 199 0.32 34.92 3.06
N LYS A 200 0.15 34.87 1.74
CA LYS A 200 -0.75 35.72 0.95
C LYS A 200 -1.93 34.85 0.53
N GLY A 201 -3.15 35.32 0.74
CA GLY A 201 -4.35 34.69 0.17
C GLY A 201 -4.89 35.47 -1.02
N ALA A 202 -5.85 34.88 -1.75
CA ALA A 202 -6.37 35.46 -3.00
C ALA A 202 -7.05 36.85 -2.85
N ALA A 203 -7.45 37.25 -1.63
CA ALA A 203 -8.05 38.57 -1.38
C ALA A 203 -7.55 39.22 -0.08
N LYS A 204 -8.25 38.95 1.04
CA LYS A 204 -8.00 39.60 2.35
C LYS A 204 -7.33 38.68 3.36
N ASP A 205 -7.15 37.41 3.02
CA ASP A 205 -6.73 36.36 3.94
C ASP A 205 -5.20 36.33 4.11
N LYS A 206 -4.59 37.48 4.44
CA LYS A 206 -3.15 37.57 4.71
C LYS A 206 -2.84 36.96 6.07
N PHE A 207 -1.82 36.11 6.13
CA PHE A 207 -1.40 35.52 7.38
C PHE A 207 -0.88 36.58 8.35
N MET A 208 -1.47 36.65 9.55
CA MET A 208 -0.99 37.53 10.62
C MET A 208 -0.45 36.68 11.77
N GLY A 209 0.87 36.65 11.89
CA GLY A 209 1.56 35.83 12.88
C GLY A 209 3.00 35.52 12.49
N VAL A 210 3.49 34.40 12.99
CA VAL A 210 4.80 33.84 12.65
C VAL A 210 4.62 32.47 12.00
N LEU A 211 5.34 32.22 10.91
CA LEU A 211 5.43 30.92 10.25
C LEU A 211 6.87 30.40 10.35
N GLN A 212 7.03 29.09 10.48
CA GLN A 212 8.30 28.38 10.50
C GLN A 212 8.11 27.01 9.84
N ASN A 213 9.12 26.52 9.12
CA ASN A 213 9.12 25.21 8.46
C ASN A 213 7.86 24.95 7.64
N VAL A 214 7.58 25.79 6.64
CA VAL A 214 6.47 25.55 5.70
C VAL A 214 7.03 24.64 4.61
N HIS A 215 6.95 23.33 4.84
CA HIS A 215 7.64 22.31 4.04
C HIS A 215 6.63 21.40 3.34
N PHE A 216 6.82 21.19 2.04
CA PHE A 216 6.27 19.99 1.38
C PHE A 216 7.30 18.87 1.48
N VAL A 217 6.86 17.71 1.91
CA VAL A 217 7.71 16.52 2.10
C VAL A 217 7.15 15.37 1.28
N PHE A 218 8.05 14.69 0.59
CA PHE A 218 7.81 13.55 -0.29
C PHE A 218 8.75 12.40 0.12
N GLY A 219 8.46 11.18 -0.32
CA GLY A 219 9.28 9.99 -0.09
C GLY A 219 9.25 9.48 1.35
N THR A 220 8.28 9.94 2.16
CA THR A 220 8.10 9.54 3.56
C THR A 220 6.62 9.25 3.85
N THR A 221 6.35 8.56 4.96
CA THR A 221 4.98 8.32 5.43
C THR A 221 4.61 9.26 6.57
N LEU A 222 3.30 9.47 6.73
CA LEU A 222 2.72 10.19 7.87
C LEU A 222 3.23 9.63 9.22
N ASP A 223 3.25 8.30 9.36
CA ASP A 223 3.73 7.63 10.59
C ASP A 223 5.20 7.92 10.89
N ALA A 224 6.06 7.97 9.87
CA ALA A 224 7.46 8.31 10.06
C ALA A 224 7.63 9.76 10.55
N ILE A 225 6.85 10.70 10.00
CA ILE A 225 6.83 12.09 10.47
C ILE A 225 6.34 12.18 11.91
N LEU A 226 5.26 11.50 12.27
CA LEU A 226 4.71 11.54 13.63
C LEU A 226 5.66 10.89 14.65
N ARG A 227 6.32 9.77 14.29
CA ARG A 227 7.37 9.15 15.11
C ARG A 227 8.56 10.08 15.33
N ASN A 228 9.03 10.75 14.27
CA ASN A 228 10.13 11.72 14.36
C ASN A 228 9.76 12.95 15.20
N LYS A 229 8.46 13.32 15.26
CA LYS A 229 7.93 14.35 16.16
C LYS A 229 7.78 13.88 17.62
N GLY A 230 8.08 12.61 17.92
CA GLY A 230 7.97 12.04 19.27
C GLY A 230 6.55 11.65 19.67
N CYS A 231 5.64 11.51 18.71
CA CYS A 231 4.29 11.05 18.97
C CYS A 231 4.31 9.55 19.31
N GLN A 232 4.00 9.22 20.57
CA GLN A 232 3.87 7.83 21.00
C GLN A 232 2.55 7.26 20.46
N SER A 233 2.61 6.19 19.68
CA SER A 233 1.43 5.44 19.29
C SER A 233 0.76 4.90 20.55
N GLY A 234 -0.49 5.31 20.81
CA GLY A 234 -1.30 4.80 21.89
C GLY A 234 -1.67 3.32 21.67
N ALA A 235 -0.75 2.42 21.97
CA ALA A 235 -0.99 1.03 22.32
C ALA A 235 0.13 0.58 23.28
N ALA A 236 -0.27 0.06 24.43
CA ALA A 236 0.53 -0.11 25.63
C ALA A 236 1.75 -1.04 25.52
N LEU A 237 2.82 -0.66 26.22
CA LEU A 237 3.80 -1.46 26.97
C LEU A 237 4.07 -2.90 26.50
N THR A 238 5.24 -3.12 25.90
CA THR A 238 6.21 -4.07 26.47
C THR A 238 7.64 -3.56 26.21
N ASP A 239 8.36 -3.30 27.31
CA ASP A 239 9.80 -3.05 27.32
C ASP A 239 10.56 -4.17 26.61
N VAL A 240 11.51 -3.80 25.74
CA VAL A 240 12.86 -4.39 25.76
C VAL A 240 13.87 -3.29 25.45
N MET A 241 14.64 -2.93 26.46
CA MET A 241 15.89 -2.17 26.32
C MET A 241 16.88 -2.92 25.44
N THR A 242 17.56 -2.25 24.52
CA THR A 242 18.99 -2.51 24.27
C THR A 242 19.68 -1.29 23.62
N LEU A 243 20.51 -0.68 24.46
CA LEU A 243 21.67 0.17 24.22
C LEU A 243 22.29 0.16 22.80
N ASP A 244 22.38 1.35 22.20
CA ASP A 244 23.45 1.69 21.25
C ASP A 244 24.77 1.89 21.99
N ASN A 245 25.87 1.36 21.45
CA ASN A 245 27.13 2.07 21.13
C ASN A 245 28.28 1.09 20.78
N PRO A 246 29.42 1.52 20.17
CA PRO A 246 29.65 2.22 18.89
C PRO A 246 30.90 1.63 18.14
N VAL A 247 31.42 2.37 17.15
CA VAL A 247 32.83 2.45 16.65
C VAL A 247 33.14 1.89 15.26
N ASN A 248 33.27 2.79 14.28
CA ASN A 248 34.57 3.29 13.78
C ASN A 248 34.29 4.60 13.00
N GLY A 249 34.92 5.75 13.25
CA GLY A 249 36.31 5.95 13.63
C GLY A 249 37.05 6.65 12.50
N SER A 250 36.56 7.80 12.01
CA SER A 250 37.29 8.70 11.13
C SER A 250 36.71 10.11 11.26
N SER A 251 37.26 10.88 12.20
CA SER A 251 36.98 12.32 12.27
C SER A 251 37.96 13.05 11.35
N PRO A 252 37.50 13.82 10.34
CA PRO A 252 38.31 14.90 9.81
C PRO A 252 38.20 16.06 10.79
N ALA A 253 39.35 16.43 11.35
CA ALA A 253 39.48 17.67 12.10
C ALA A 253 39.20 18.87 11.19
N ILE A 254 38.26 19.72 11.57
CA ILE A 254 38.27 21.12 11.17
C ILE A 254 38.64 21.94 12.40
N ARG A 255 39.88 22.41 12.37
CA ARG A 255 40.43 23.46 13.22
C ARG A 255 39.56 24.71 13.11
N THR A 256 39.19 25.27 14.25
CA THR A 256 39.04 26.72 14.37
C THR A 256 39.87 27.18 15.56
N ASP A 257 41.06 27.69 15.26
CA ASP A 257 41.76 28.62 16.14
C ASP A 257 40.92 29.91 16.19
N TYR A 258 40.31 30.20 17.34
CA TYR A 258 39.95 31.57 17.69
C TYR A 258 40.16 31.81 19.18
N THR A 259 41.07 32.73 19.46
CA THR A 259 41.52 33.25 20.73
C THR A 259 40.62 34.40 21.22
N GLY A 260 40.32 34.43 22.53
CA GLY A 260 39.76 35.57 23.28
C GLY A 260 38.23 35.73 23.18
N HIS A 261 37.44 35.87 24.26
CA HIS A 261 37.71 36.43 25.57
C HIS A 261 36.90 35.77 26.70
N LYS A 262 37.49 35.81 27.90
CA LYS A 262 36.98 35.38 29.20
C LYS A 262 35.70 36.10 29.64
N SER A 263 34.75 35.27 30.09
CA SER A 263 33.84 35.38 31.24
C SER A 263 33.48 36.75 31.83
N LYS A 264 32.18 37.03 31.90
CA LYS A 264 31.42 37.35 33.13
C LYS A 264 29.92 37.19 32.86
N ASP A 265 29.38 36.03 33.19
CA ASP A 265 28.42 35.93 34.30
C ASP A 265 28.05 34.46 34.51
N LEU A 266 28.37 34.03 35.74
CA LEU A 266 28.11 32.72 36.29
C LEU A 266 26.68 32.70 36.84
N GLN A 267 26.07 31.51 36.80
CA GLN A 267 24.89 31.08 37.57
C GLN A 267 23.51 31.43 37.01
N SER A 268 23.02 30.55 36.13
CA SER A 268 21.63 30.05 36.19
C SER A 268 21.38 28.77 35.38
N VAL A 269 22.40 28.10 34.84
CA VAL A 269 22.22 26.87 34.04
C VAL A 269 22.89 25.68 34.73
N CYS A 270 22.18 25.02 35.64
CA CYS A 270 22.35 23.57 35.85
C CYS A 270 21.20 23.02 36.68
N GLY A 271 20.42 22.09 36.11
CA GLY A 271 19.36 21.34 36.80
C GLY A 271 19.85 20.01 37.38
N PHE A 272 21.16 19.83 37.58
CA PHE A 272 21.75 18.61 38.13
C PHE A 272 22.71 18.94 39.28
N SER A 273 22.74 18.09 40.30
CA SER A 273 23.65 18.28 41.44
C SER A 273 25.09 17.91 41.06
N CYS A 274 26.08 18.44 41.77
CA CYS A 274 27.51 18.14 41.52
C CYS A 274 27.84 16.65 41.67
N ASP A 275 27.05 15.90 42.44
CA ASP A 275 27.22 14.46 42.64
C ASP A 275 26.73 13.66 41.43
N ASP A 276 25.63 14.09 40.79
CA ASP A 276 25.08 13.47 39.56
C ASP A 276 26.07 13.56 38.39
N ILE A 277 26.72 14.71 38.26
CA ILE A 277 27.73 14.96 37.23
C ILE A 277 28.95 14.06 37.46
N THR A 278 29.36 13.86 38.71
CA THR A 278 30.51 13.03 39.06
C THR A 278 30.25 11.54 38.80
N SER A 279 29.01 11.09 38.95
CA SER A 279 28.59 9.72 38.60
C SER A 279 28.63 9.48 37.09
N MET A 280 28.07 10.40 36.29
CA MET A 280 28.10 10.34 34.82
C MET A 280 29.53 10.26 34.26
N PHE A 281 30.48 11.00 34.85
CA PHE A 281 31.88 10.97 34.41
C PHE A 281 32.58 9.62 34.66
N LYS A 282 32.11 8.82 35.64
CA LYS A 282 32.66 7.47 35.87
C LYS A 282 32.15 6.47 34.82
N GLU A 283 30.88 6.56 34.42
CA GLU A 283 30.30 5.66 33.39
C GLU A 283 30.90 5.91 32.00
N LEU A 284 31.09 7.19 31.63
CA LEU A 284 31.70 7.56 30.34
C LEU A 284 33.14 7.04 30.18
N ARG A 285 33.90 6.89 31.28
CA ARG A 285 35.25 6.30 31.23
C ARG A 285 35.21 4.79 30.99
N GLY A 286 34.20 4.08 31.49
CA GLY A 286 34.02 2.65 31.27
C GLY A 286 33.69 2.31 29.81
N LEU A 287 32.80 3.09 29.18
CA LEU A 287 32.38 2.89 27.80
C LEU A 287 33.55 3.02 26.80
N ASN A 288 34.47 3.97 27.05
CA ASN A 288 35.59 4.27 26.16
C ASN A 288 36.61 3.12 26.02
N VAL A 289 36.65 2.19 26.99
CA VAL A 289 37.54 1.01 26.94
C VAL A 289 36.97 -0.07 26.01
N ILE A 290 35.65 -0.25 25.99
CA ILE A 290 34.96 -1.29 25.18
C ILE A 290 34.98 -0.91 23.69
N VAL A 291 34.69 0.36 23.42
CA VAL A 291 34.80 1.07 22.13
C VAL A 291 36.09 0.75 21.39
N LYS A 292 37.24 0.87 22.07
CA LYS A 292 38.55 0.64 21.47
C LYS A 292 38.83 -0.81 21.10
N ARG A 293 38.17 -1.78 21.75
CA ARG A 293 38.38 -3.20 21.46
C ARG A 293 37.65 -3.64 20.20
N LEU A 294 36.43 -3.13 19.96
CA LEU A 294 35.63 -3.45 18.77
C LEU A 294 36.24 -2.91 17.47
N SER A 295 36.80 -1.70 17.50
CA SER A 295 37.50 -1.08 16.36
C SER A 295 38.53 -2.01 15.72
N ASN A 296 39.32 -2.70 16.54
CA ASN A 296 40.46 -3.49 16.08
C ASN A 296 40.05 -4.81 15.41
N GLU A 297 38.86 -5.35 15.68
CA GLU A 297 38.38 -6.57 15.04
C GLU A 297 37.74 -6.30 13.67
N LEU A 298 37.09 -5.14 13.51
CA LEU A 298 36.42 -4.75 12.25
C LEU A 298 37.42 -4.50 11.10
N GLU A 299 38.59 -3.97 11.41
CA GLU A 299 39.63 -3.67 10.43
C GLU A 299 40.17 -4.93 9.73
N LYS A 300 40.13 -6.08 10.41
CA LYS A 300 40.66 -7.36 9.89
C LYS A 300 39.75 -8.03 8.85
N VAL A 301 38.44 -7.76 8.88
CA VAL A 301 37.45 -8.40 7.97
C VAL A 301 37.37 -7.67 6.62
N SER A 302 37.64 -6.36 6.61
CA SER A 302 37.60 -5.55 5.39
C SER A 302 38.67 -5.96 4.36
N THR A 303 39.87 -6.31 4.83
CA THR A 303 41.01 -6.68 3.97
C THR A 303 40.78 -7.98 3.19
N ASP A 304 39.97 -8.91 3.71
CA ASP A 304 39.73 -10.19 3.07
C ASP A 304 38.71 -10.08 1.91
N GLY A 305 37.85 -9.04 1.91
CA GLY A 305 36.80 -8.84 0.91
C GLY A 305 37.30 -8.27 -0.43
N GLU A 306 38.33 -7.42 -0.43
CA GLU A 306 38.84 -6.80 -1.67
C GLU A 306 39.54 -7.80 -2.61
N LEU A 307 40.12 -8.86 -2.05
CA LEU A 307 40.82 -9.90 -2.82
C LEU A 307 39.89 -10.70 -3.74
N LEU A 308 38.61 -10.85 -3.40
CA LEU A 308 37.65 -11.66 -4.17
C LEU A 308 37.09 -10.92 -5.40
N LYS A 309 37.06 -9.58 -5.39
CA LYS A 309 36.43 -8.76 -6.44
C LYS A 309 37.24 -8.74 -7.74
N ASN A 310 38.56 -8.87 -7.66
CA ASN A 310 39.44 -8.77 -8.83
C ASN A 310 39.48 -10.03 -9.72
N LEU A 311 38.75 -11.09 -9.38
CA LEU A 311 38.84 -12.40 -10.04
C LEU A 311 37.81 -12.66 -11.16
N MET A 312 36.77 -11.83 -11.39
CA MET A 312 35.55 -12.24 -12.15
C MET A 312 34.94 -11.25 -13.20
N ASN A 313 35.70 -10.58 -14.07
CA ASN A 313 35.23 -9.60 -15.11
C ASN A 313 33.91 -9.94 -15.91
N ILE A 314 32.81 -9.17 -15.81
CA ILE A 314 31.52 -9.29 -16.58
C ILE A 314 31.00 -7.90 -17.07
N HIS A 315 30.44 -7.79 -18.30
CA HIS A 315 29.82 -6.56 -18.89
C HIS A 315 28.27 -6.64 -18.97
N SER A 316 27.56 -5.49 -18.87
CA SER A 316 26.11 -5.39 -18.61
C SER A 316 25.22 -5.01 -19.83
N GLY A 317 24.02 -5.60 -19.96
CA GLY A 317 22.86 -5.05 -20.70
C GLY A 317 21.91 -6.00 -21.46
N ILE A 318 21.97 -7.34 -21.32
CA ILE A 318 21.19 -8.28 -22.17
C ILE A 318 20.48 -9.35 -21.33
N CYS A 319 19.19 -9.60 -21.56
CA CYS A 319 18.42 -10.65 -20.86
C CYS A 319 18.11 -11.83 -21.78
N ILE A 320 18.00 -13.03 -21.22
CA ILE A 320 17.62 -14.23 -21.98
C ILE A 320 16.47 -14.91 -21.26
N HIS A 321 15.35 -15.15 -21.95
CA HIS A 321 14.17 -15.81 -21.41
C HIS A 321 13.69 -16.91 -22.36
N ASN A 322 13.60 -18.15 -21.87
CA ASN A 322 13.23 -19.35 -22.64
C ASN A 322 14.01 -19.56 -23.95
N GLY A 323 15.31 -19.22 -23.94
CA GLY A 323 16.19 -19.37 -25.10
C GLY A 323 16.09 -18.24 -26.13
N VAL A 324 15.20 -17.27 -25.92
CA VAL A 324 15.10 -16.05 -26.73
C VAL A 324 15.86 -14.93 -26.03
N VAL A 325 16.68 -14.21 -26.80
CA VAL A 325 17.48 -13.10 -26.30
C VAL A 325 16.68 -11.81 -26.44
N HIS A 326 16.47 -11.13 -25.32
CA HIS A 326 15.74 -9.88 -25.21
C HIS A 326 16.71 -8.76 -24.89
N LYS A 327 16.57 -7.64 -25.60
CA LYS A 327 17.38 -6.46 -25.35
C LYS A 327 16.85 -5.75 -24.12
N ASP A 328 17.71 -4.93 -23.52
CA ASP A 328 17.30 -4.06 -22.44
C ASP A 328 16.04 -3.25 -22.81
N LYS A 329 15.03 -3.30 -21.93
CA LYS A 329 13.68 -2.71 -22.02
C LYS A 329 12.67 -3.38 -22.94
N ASP A 330 12.96 -4.55 -23.51
CA ASP A 330 11.94 -5.31 -24.24
C ASP A 330 10.86 -5.83 -23.28
N GLU A 331 9.58 -5.69 -23.64
CA GLU A 331 8.43 -6.19 -22.88
C GLU A 331 7.66 -7.26 -23.68
N TRP A 332 7.21 -8.32 -23.03
CA TRP A 332 6.44 -9.39 -23.66
C TRP A 332 5.52 -10.11 -22.68
N THR A 333 4.37 -10.58 -23.18
CA THR A 333 3.42 -11.40 -22.42
C THR A 333 3.75 -12.87 -22.60
N VAL A 334 3.82 -13.61 -21.50
CA VAL A 334 4.09 -15.05 -21.51
C VAL A 334 2.78 -15.85 -21.53
N ASP A 335 1.73 -15.37 -20.85
CA ASP A 335 0.36 -15.87 -20.86
C ASP A 335 -0.66 -14.77 -20.47
N ASP A 336 -1.96 -15.09 -20.41
CA ASP A 336 -3.06 -14.15 -20.09
C ASP A 336 -2.95 -13.49 -18.70
N CYS A 337 -2.01 -13.94 -17.86
CA CYS A 337 -1.83 -13.50 -16.47
C CYS A 337 -0.38 -13.10 -16.13
N THR A 338 0.55 -13.11 -17.10
CA THR A 338 1.99 -12.92 -16.85
C THR A 338 2.64 -12.04 -17.91
N GLU A 339 3.22 -10.93 -17.46
CA GLU A 339 3.91 -9.94 -18.29
C GLU A 339 5.36 -9.75 -17.85
N CYS A 340 6.29 -9.73 -18.80
CA CYS A 340 7.73 -9.72 -18.56
C CYS A 340 8.42 -8.55 -19.25
N THR A 341 9.49 -8.05 -18.63
CA THR A 341 10.30 -6.94 -19.16
C THR A 341 11.78 -7.21 -18.92
N CYS A 342 12.66 -6.90 -19.87
CA CYS A 342 14.11 -6.97 -19.67
C CYS A 342 14.63 -5.65 -19.09
N GLN A 343 15.36 -5.69 -17.97
CA GLN A 343 15.93 -4.50 -17.32
C GLN A 343 17.38 -4.77 -16.90
N ASN A 344 18.33 -4.15 -17.57
CA ASN A 344 19.78 -4.21 -17.35
C ASN A 344 20.33 -5.63 -17.16
N SER A 345 19.99 -6.54 -18.09
CA SER A 345 20.34 -7.98 -18.06
C SER A 345 19.53 -8.86 -17.09
N ALA A 346 18.52 -8.30 -16.43
CA ALA A 346 17.59 -9.07 -15.62
C ALA A 346 16.20 -9.11 -16.27
N THR A 347 15.68 -10.31 -16.53
CA THR A 347 14.28 -10.49 -16.92
C THR A 347 13.39 -10.36 -15.70
N VAL A 348 12.49 -9.38 -15.69
CA VAL A 348 11.56 -9.09 -14.60
C VAL A 348 10.15 -9.37 -15.08
N CYS A 349 9.57 -10.46 -14.56
CA CYS A 349 8.21 -10.88 -14.85
C CYS A 349 7.26 -10.59 -13.68
N ARG A 350 6.03 -10.23 -14.00
CA ARG A 350 4.98 -9.88 -13.05
C ARG A 350 3.80 -10.80 -13.32
N LYS A 351 3.37 -11.54 -12.29
CA LYS A 351 2.23 -12.45 -12.36
C LYS A 351 1.06 -11.85 -11.60
N ILE A 352 -0.07 -11.68 -12.28
CA ILE A 352 -1.29 -11.12 -11.67
C ILE A 352 -1.85 -12.15 -10.68
N SER A 353 -2.10 -11.72 -9.43
CA SER A 353 -2.61 -12.59 -8.36
C SER A 353 -4.05 -12.21 -8.02
N CYS A 354 -4.97 -13.16 -8.17
CA CYS A 354 -6.39 -12.95 -7.94
C CYS A 354 -6.78 -13.14 -6.46
N PRO A 355 -7.76 -12.37 -5.94
CA PRO A 355 -8.34 -12.60 -4.62
C PRO A 355 -9.14 -13.91 -4.55
N LEU A 356 -9.12 -14.61 -3.40
CA LEU A 356 -9.83 -15.89 -3.21
C LEU A 356 -11.34 -15.68 -3.04
N ILE A 357 -12.16 -16.46 -3.75
CA ILE A 357 -13.63 -16.30 -3.75
C ILE A 357 -14.34 -17.64 -3.54
N PRO A 358 -15.15 -17.80 -2.47
CA PRO A 358 -15.78 -19.07 -2.14
C PRO A 358 -17.28 -19.05 -2.47
N CYS A 359 -17.63 -19.09 -3.75
CA CYS A 359 -18.96 -19.46 -4.20
C CYS A 359 -18.90 -20.69 -5.11
N ALA A 360 -19.97 -21.49 -5.15
CA ALA A 360 -20.00 -22.71 -5.96
C ALA A 360 -20.05 -22.44 -7.48
N ASN A 361 -20.52 -21.26 -7.90
CA ASN A 361 -20.66 -20.86 -9.31
C ASN A 361 -19.88 -19.56 -9.59
N ALA A 362 -18.55 -19.64 -9.57
CA ALA A 362 -17.69 -18.56 -10.03
C ALA A 362 -17.52 -18.62 -11.56
N THR A 363 -17.58 -17.49 -12.26
CA THR A 363 -17.33 -17.40 -13.72
C THR A 363 -16.22 -16.39 -14.02
N VAL A 364 -15.39 -16.70 -15.01
CA VAL A 364 -14.31 -15.84 -15.53
C VAL A 364 -14.79 -15.27 -16.88
N PRO A 365 -14.89 -13.94 -17.05
CA PRO A 365 -15.21 -13.33 -18.33
C PRO A 365 -14.08 -13.51 -19.36
N ASP A 366 -14.41 -13.62 -20.65
CA ASP A 366 -13.41 -13.74 -21.72
C ASP A 366 -12.49 -12.52 -21.76
N GLY A 367 -11.17 -12.74 -21.65
CA GLY A 367 -10.13 -11.70 -21.69
C GLY A 367 -9.71 -11.14 -20.32
N GLU A 368 -10.25 -11.64 -19.20
CA GLU A 368 -9.81 -11.26 -17.85
C GLU A 368 -9.13 -12.41 -17.09
N CYS A 369 -8.18 -12.08 -16.21
CA CYS A 369 -7.40 -13.07 -15.45
C CYS A 369 -8.11 -13.59 -14.16
N CYS A 370 -9.17 -12.94 -13.62
CA CYS A 370 -9.74 -13.25 -12.29
C CYS A 370 -11.28 -13.54 -12.23
N PRO A 371 -11.74 -14.51 -11.40
CA PRO A 371 -13.17 -14.90 -11.28
C PRO A 371 -14.02 -13.96 -10.41
N ARG A 372 -15.38 -14.04 -10.46
CA ARG A 372 -16.33 -13.29 -9.59
C ARG A 372 -17.57 -14.11 -9.14
N CYS A 373 -18.23 -13.69 -8.05
CA CYS A 373 -19.46 -14.27 -7.47
C CYS A 373 -20.63 -13.25 -7.41
N GLY A 374 -21.89 -13.66 -7.59
CA GLY A 374 -23.07 -12.76 -7.58
C GLY A 374 -23.66 -12.44 -6.19
N THR A 375 -24.44 -11.36 -6.06
CA THR A 375 -25.07 -10.79 -4.83
C THR A 375 -26.63 -10.74 -4.91
N PRO A 376 -27.44 -10.36 -3.88
CA PRO A 376 -27.34 -10.38 -2.38
C PRO A 376 -28.64 -10.81 -1.60
N SER A 377 -28.60 -11.05 -0.27
CA SER A 377 -29.31 -10.27 0.80
C SER A 377 -29.14 -10.84 2.24
N ASP A 378 -29.37 -9.95 3.24
CA ASP A 378 -29.08 -10.01 4.68
C ASP A 378 -29.97 -10.89 5.59
N TYR A 379 -29.40 -11.30 6.75
CA TYR A 379 -29.91 -11.35 8.14
C TYR A 379 -29.56 -12.64 8.96
N ALA A 380 -29.10 -12.39 10.19
CA ALA A 380 -28.47 -13.25 11.21
C ALA A 380 -29.04 -14.67 11.51
N GLU A 381 -28.11 -15.64 11.50
CA GLU A 381 -27.70 -16.58 12.58
C GLU A 381 -28.76 -17.36 13.38
N ASP A 382 -29.23 -18.47 12.81
CA ASP A 382 -29.67 -19.68 13.54
C ASP A 382 -28.84 -20.89 13.04
N GLY A 383 -28.10 -21.56 13.93
CA GLY A 383 -27.46 -22.86 13.62
C GLY A 383 -25.93 -22.98 13.73
N TRP A 384 -25.22 -21.91 14.08
CA TRP A 384 -23.75 -21.94 14.24
C TRP A 384 -23.30 -22.28 15.67
N SER A 385 -22.22 -23.06 15.80
CA SER A 385 -21.50 -23.27 17.05
C SER A 385 -20.73 -22.02 17.49
N ALA A 386 -20.30 -21.97 18.75
CA ALA A 386 -19.36 -20.95 19.20
C ALA A 386 -18.06 -21.00 18.37
N TRP A 387 -17.43 -19.83 18.19
CA TRP A 387 -16.12 -19.69 17.55
C TRP A 387 -15.01 -20.35 18.38
N SER A 388 -14.07 -21.01 17.72
CA SER A 388 -12.82 -21.47 18.34
C SER A 388 -11.94 -20.28 18.74
N ASP A 389 -10.92 -20.55 19.58
CA ASP A 389 -9.84 -19.60 19.81
C ASP A 389 -9.08 -19.29 18.51
N TRP A 390 -8.42 -18.12 18.50
CA TRP A 390 -7.58 -17.68 17.39
C TRP A 390 -6.29 -18.50 17.31
N THR A 391 -5.86 -18.86 16.10
CA THR A 391 -4.54 -19.46 15.87
C THR A 391 -3.41 -18.48 16.21
N HIS A 392 -2.20 -18.99 16.39
CA HIS A 392 -0.99 -18.16 16.41
C HIS A 392 -0.80 -17.42 15.07
N CYS A 393 -0.02 -16.34 15.10
CA CYS A 393 0.23 -15.50 13.93
C CYS A 393 0.96 -16.31 12.85
N SER A 394 0.53 -16.19 11.59
CA SER A 394 1.13 -16.91 10.45
C SER A 394 2.55 -16.44 10.12
N ALA A 395 2.95 -15.28 10.63
CA ALA A 395 4.29 -14.73 10.51
C ALA A 395 4.98 -14.75 11.87
N THR A 396 6.31 -14.87 11.89
CA THR A 396 7.13 -14.74 13.10
C THR A 396 7.62 -13.31 13.34
N CYS A 397 7.49 -12.45 12.34
CA CYS A 397 7.81 -11.02 12.33
C CYS A 397 6.96 -10.35 11.25
N GLY A 398 6.74 -9.03 11.34
CA GLY A 398 5.96 -8.26 10.37
C GLY A 398 4.48 -8.63 10.34
N ARG A 399 3.85 -8.41 9.18
CA ARG A 399 2.41 -8.68 8.98
C ARG A 399 2.18 -10.17 8.76
N GLY A 400 1.33 -10.76 9.59
CA GLY A 400 0.78 -12.10 9.42
C GLY A 400 -0.74 -12.10 9.58
N ILE A 401 -1.32 -13.28 9.61
CA ILE A 401 -2.76 -13.49 9.82
C ILE A 401 -3.01 -14.53 10.91
N GLN A 402 -4.12 -14.38 11.64
CA GLN A 402 -4.67 -15.38 12.55
C GLN A 402 -6.05 -15.80 12.05
N GLN A 403 -6.42 -17.06 12.29
CA GLN A 403 -7.69 -17.62 11.86
C GLN A 403 -8.41 -18.29 13.02
N ARG A 404 -9.73 -18.39 12.93
CA ARG A 404 -10.57 -19.22 13.82
C ARG A 404 -11.77 -19.76 13.06
N GLY A 405 -12.32 -20.88 13.53
CA GLY A 405 -13.42 -21.58 12.87
C GLY A 405 -14.62 -21.83 13.79
N ARG A 406 -15.78 -22.07 13.18
CA ARG A 406 -16.99 -22.58 13.83
C ARG A 406 -17.74 -23.53 12.89
N SER A 407 -18.58 -24.38 13.45
CA SER A 407 -19.29 -25.43 12.73
C SER A 407 -20.79 -25.18 12.74
N CYS A 408 -21.45 -25.50 11.64
CA CYS A 408 -22.91 -25.40 11.51
C CYS A 408 -23.55 -26.78 11.68
N ASP A 409 -24.62 -26.87 12.47
CA ASP A 409 -25.47 -28.07 12.50
C ASP A 409 -26.54 -28.00 11.40
N ARG A 410 -26.17 -28.49 10.22
CA ARG A 410 -26.98 -28.44 8.99
C ARG A 410 -28.22 -29.36 9.01
N ILE A 411 -28.44 -30.12 10.09
CA ILE A 411 -29.57 -31.03 10.23
C ILE A 411 -30.81 -30.31 10.77
N ASN A 412 -30.63 -29.31 11.64
CA ASN A 412 -31.72 -28.59 12.30
C ASN A 412 -31.86 -27.11 11.91
N SER A 413 -30.85 -26.52 11.25
CA SER A 413 -30.85 -25.08 10.96
C SER A 413 -30.22 -24.73 9.60
N LYS A 414 -30.67 -23.62 9.00
CA LYS A 414 -30.03 -23.00 7.84
C LYS A 414 -29.00 -21.98 8.33
N CYS A 415 -27.73 -22.36 8.29
CA CYS A 415 -26.64 -21.47 8.70
C CYS A 415 -26.21 -20.57 7.55
N GLU A 416 -26.40 -19.27 7.72
CA GLU A 416 -25.92 -18.24 6.80
C GLU A 416 -24.75 -17.50 7.44
N GLY A 417 -23.76 -17.11 6.63
CA GLY A 417 -22.50 -16.52 7.09
C GLY A 417 -21.28 -17.45 6.93
N THR A 418 -20.10 -16.97 7.32
CA THR A 418 -18.84 -17.72 7.13
C THR A 418 -18.54 -18.65 8.31
N SER A 419 -18.00 -19.83 8.00
CA SER A 419 -17.50 -20.81 8.99
C SER A 419 -16.08 -20.50 9.47
N VAL A 420 -15.40 -19.55 8.82
CA VAL A 420 -14.02 -19.16 9.11
C VAL A 420 -13.92 -17.63 9.15
N GLN A 421 -13.19 -17.14 10.15
CA GLN A 421 -12.86 -15.73 10.29
C GLN A 421 -11.35 -15.56 10.29
N THR A 422 -10.85 -14.54 9.58
CA THR A 422 -9.43 -14.21 9.51
C THR A 422 -9.22 -12.78 9.99
N ARG A 423 -8.11 -12.52 10.68
CA ARG A 423 -7.68 -11.17 11.06
C ARG A 423 -6.19 -11.01 10.85
N ASP A 424 -5.75 -9.76 10.65
CA ASP A 424 -4.34 -9.42 10.63
C ASP A 424 -3.73 -9.54 12.04
N CYS A 425 -2.47 -9.97 12.09
CA CYS A 425 -1.61 -9.83 13.26
C CYS A 425 -0.33 -9.12 12.82
N TYR A 426 0.18 -8.26 13.69
CA TYR A 426 1.43 -7.54 13.46
C TYR A 426 2.39 -7.89 14.57
N LEU A 427 3.50 -8.52 14.19
CA LEU A 427 4.64 -8.76 15.04
C LEU A 427 5.77 -7.81 14.65
N MET A 428 6.82 -7.75 15.47
CA MET A 428 8.02 -6.92 15.29
C MET A 428 8.51 -6.95 13.83
N GLU A 429 8.95 -5.83 13.26
CA GLU A 429 9.35 -5.76 11.86
C GLU A 429 10.44 -6.78 11.50
N CYS A 430 10.30 -7.44 10.34
CA CYS A 430 11.30 -8.38 9.85
C CYS A 430 12.56 -7.63 9.38
N ASP A 431 13.73 -8.12 9.78
CA ASP A 431 15.02 -7.60 9.29
C ASP A 431 15.20 -7.93 7.80
N LYS A 432 15.31 -6.89 6.97
CA LYS A 432 15.37 -6.93 5.50
C LYS A 432 16.68 -7.52 4.94
N ARG A 433 17.58 -8.05 5.77
CA ARG A 433 18.82 -8.74 5.34
C ARG A 433 18.71 -10.26 5.22
N PHE A 434 17.67 -10.88 5.79
CA PHE A 434 17.60 -12.33 5.92
C PHE A 434 16.59 -12.98 4.98
N LYS A 435 17.07 -13.94 4.17
CA LYS A 435 16.21 -14.76 3.30
C LYS A 435 15.21 -15.56 4.15
N GLN A 436 13.93 -15.49 3.81
CA GLN A 436 12.87 -16.20 4.51
C GLN A 436 12.35 -17.33 3.60
N ASP A 437 12.60 -18.58 3.99
CA ASP A 437 12.02 -19.75 3.35
C ASP A 437 10.51 -19.81 3.63
N GLY A 438 9.74 -20.33 2.69
CA GLY A 438 8.30 -20.51 2.80
C GLY A 438 7.92 -21.62 3.78
N GLY A 439 6.84 -21.39 4.54
CA GLY A 439 6.22 -22.37 5.40
C GLY A 439 4.77 -22.64 5.02
N TRP A 440 4.35 -23.89 5.18
CA TRP A 440 2.98 -24.32 4.90
C TRP A 440 2.01 -23.73 5.94
N SER A 441 0.88 -23.20 5.45
CA SER A 441 -0.29 -22.96 6.28
C SER A 441 -0.84 -24.27 6.86
N HIS A 442 -1.72 -24.14 7.85
CA HIS A 442 -2.57 -25.26 8.22
C HIS A 442 -3.42 -25.69 7.00
N TRP A 443 -3.78 -26.97 6.97
CA TRP A 443 -4.71 -27.50 5.99
C TRP A 443 -6.09 -26.88 6.18
N SER A 444 -6.77 -26.58 5.08
CA SER A 444 -8.20 -26.31 5.09
C SER A 444 -8.96 -27.52 5.66
N PRO A 445 -10.18 -27.33 6.17
CA PRO A 445 -11.11 -28.44 6.33
C PRO A 445 -11.29 -29.20 5.01
N TRP A 446 -11.66 -30.47 5.09
CA TRP A 446 -12.03 -31.26 3.92
C TRP A 446 -13.29 -30.69 3.25
N SER A 447 -13.30 -30.66 1.92
CA SER A 447 -14.50 -30.36 1.15
C SER A 447 -15.58 -31.42 1.40
N SER A 448 -16.84 -31.09 1.08
CA SER A 448 -17.84 -32.12 0.89
C SER A 448 -17.41 -33.07 -0.25
N CYS A 449 -17.95 -34.29 -0.21
CA CYS A 449 -17.71 -35.27 -1.26
C CYS A 449 -18.26 -34.75 -2.60
N SER A 450 -17.52 -34.99 -3.69
CA SER A 450 -17.90 -34.57 -5.05
C SER A 450 -19.20 -35.18 -5.55
N VAL A 451 -19.69 -36.23 -4.88
CA VAL A 451 -20.92 -36.93 -5.20
C VAL A 451 -21.80 -37.05 -3.96
N THR A 452 -23.11 -37.10 -4.18
CA THR A 452 -24.09 -37.37 -3.12
C THR A 452 -24.33 -38.87 -2.90
N CYS A 453 -23.88 -39.71 -3.84
CA CYS A 453 -24.01 -41.15 -3.82
C CYS A 453 -22.85 -41.80 -4.60
N GLY A 454 -22.49 -43.03 -4.27
CA GLY A 454 -21.39 -43.75 -4.89
C GLY A 454 -20.02 -43.26 -4.44
N GLU A 455 -19.01 -43.51 -5.26
CA GLU A 455 -17.63 -43.11 -5.00
C GLU A 455 -17.39 -41.70 -5.55
N GLY A 456 -16.79 -40.85 -4.71
CA GLY A 456 -16.33 -39.53 -5.13
C GLY A 456 -15.04 -39.15 -4.44
N VAL A 457 -14.69 -37.88 -4.53
CA VAL A 457 -13.47 -37.34 -3.94
C VAL A 457 -13.78 -36.13 -3.07
N MET A 458 -13.02 -36.00 -1.99
CA MET A 458 -12.96 -34.79 -1.18
C MET A 458 -11.53 -34.25 -1.22
N THR A 459 -11.41 -32.94 -1.15
CA THR A 459 -10.14 -32.24 -1.29
C THR A 459 -9.92 -31.29 -0.12
N GLN A 460 -8.67 -31.12 0.28
CA GLN A 460 -8.24 -30.05 1.17
C GLN A 460 -6.99 -29.40 0.59
N ILE A 461 -6.76 -28.13 0.93
CA ILE A 461 -5.64 -27.35 0.41
C ILE A 461 -4.89 -26.66 1.54
N ARG A 462 -3.62 -26.34 1.30
CA ARG A 462 -2.79 -25.49 2.15
C ARG A 462 -1.93 -24.61 1.26
N LEU A 463 -1.52 -23.46 1.76
CA LEU A 463 -0.79 -22.46 1.01
C LEU A 463 0.62 -22.28 1.58
N CYS A 464 1.58 -21.92 0.74
CA CYS A 464 2.94 -21.61 1.18
C CYS A 464 3.03 -20.14 1.62
N ASN A 465 2.39 -19.81 2.74
CA ASN A 465 2.27 -18.44 3.21
C ASN A 465 2.44 -18.26 4.72
N SER A 466 2.88 -19.31 5.43
CA SER A 466 3.12 -19.30 6.88
C SER A 466 4.54 -19.74 7.23
N PRO A 467 5.58 -18.95 6.88
CA PRO A 467 5.53 -17.64 6.22
C PRO A 467 5.59 -17.72 4.68
N THR A 468 5.36 -16.60 3.99
CA THR A 468 5.56 -16.52 2.52
C THR A 468 7.06 -16.43 2.21
N PRO A 469 7.58 -17.14 1.19
CA PRO A 469 8.99 -16.97 0.80
C PRO A 469 9.30 -15.52 0.43
N GLN A 470 10.38 -14.95 0.97
CA GLN A 470 10.83 -13.60 0.67
C GLN A 470 12.32 -13.56 0.30
N MET A 471 12.70 -12.60 -0.54
CA MET A 471 14.09 -12.33 -0.93
C MET A 471 14.85 -13.56 -1.48
N GLY A 472 14.15 -14.38 -2.26
CA GLY A 472 14.71 -15.60 -2.85
C GLY A 472 14.88 -16.76 -1.86
N GLY A 473 14.10 -16.78 -0.77
CA GLY A 473 13.93 -17.97 0.07
C GLY A 473 13.24 -19.12 -0.69
N ARG A 474 13.43 -20.35 -0.19
CA ARG A 474 12.90 -21.56 -0.84
C ARG A 474 11.40 -21.63 -0.72
N ASP A 475 10.75 -22.13 -1.78
CA ASP A 475 9.33 -22.45 -1.75
C ASP A 475 9.05 -23.69 -0.88
N CYS A 476 7.81 -23.86 -0.46
CA CYS A 476 7.43 -24.95 0.42
C CYS A 476 7.55 -26.31 -0.27
N GLN A 477 8.20 -27.26 0.40
CA GLN A 477 8.35 -28.62 -0.12
C GLN A 477 7.12 -29.48 0.22
N GLY A 478 6.48 -30.06 -0.80
CA GLY A 478 5.34 -30.98 -0.67
C GLY A 478 4.10 -30.54 -1.44
N GLU A 479 3.00 -31.29 -1.30
CA GLU A 479 1.76 -30.97 -2.02
C GLU A 479 0.93 -29.91 -1.28
N GLY A 480 0.47 -28.89 -2.00
CA GLY A 480 -0.47 -27.86 -1.53
C GLY A 480 -1.94 -28.28 -1.63
N ARG A 481 -2.22 -29.42 -2.27
CA ARG A 481 -3.56 -29.99 -2.44
C ARG A 481 -3.50 -31.47 -2.09
N HIS A 482 -4.40 -31.91 -1.22
CA HIS A 482 -4.55 -33.31 -0.87
C HIS A 482 -5.96 -33.77 -1.23
N THR A 483 -6.04 -34.87 -1.97
CA THR A 483 -7.28 -35.47 -2.44
C THR A 483 -7.45 -36.84 -1.81
N LYS A 484 -8.63 -37.12 -1.26
CA LYS A 484 -8.97 -38.41 -0.66
C LYS A 484 -10.31 -38.90 -1.21
N ILE A 485 -10.43 -40.22 -1.41
CA ILE A 485 -11.68 -40.85 -1.83
C ILE A 485 -12.69 -40.81 -0.67
N CYS A 486 -13.93 -40.45 -1.00
CA CYS A 486 -15.08 -40.54 -0.11
C CYS A 486 -16.10 -41.53 -0.70
N GLN A 487 -16.64 -42.40 0.17
CA GLN A 487 -17.66 -43.37 -0.20
C GLN A 487 -19.00 -42.95 0.40
N MET A 488 -19.95 -42.65 -0.46
CA MET A 488 -21.34 -42.35 -0.11
C MET A 488 -22.22 -43.59 -0.28
N SER A 489 -23.49 -43.48 0.09
CA SER A 489 -24.48 -44.53 -0.18
C SER A 489 -24.55 -44.82 -1.69
N PRO A 490 -24.81 -46.08 -2.12
CA PRO A 490 -24.92 -46.41 -3.54
C PRO A 490 -25.95 -45.53 -4.28
N CYS A 491 -25.65 -45.16 -5.53
CA CYS A 491 -26.56 -44.33 -6.30
C CYS A 491 -27.87 -45.04 -6.67
N PRO A 492 -29.00 -44.33 -6.66
CA PRO A 492 -30.27 -44.87 -7.09
C PRO A 492 -30.18 -45.33 -8.56
N VAL A 493 -30.58 -46.57 -8.81
CA VAL A 493 -30.70 -47.14 -10.15
C VAL A 493 -32.17 -47.10 -10.52
N ASN A 494 -32.53 -46.30 -11.52
CA ASN A 494 -33.91 -46.26 -12.01
C ASN A 494 -34.21 -47.51 -12.84
N GLY A 495 -35.44 -47.99 -12.72
CA GLY A 495 -35.95 -49.12 -13.47
C GLY A 495 -36.02 -48.84 -14.97
N GLY A 496 -35.52 -49.78 -15.77
CA GLY A 496 -35.68 -49.80 -17.22
C GLY A 496 -36.51 -51.01 -17.68
N TRP A 497 -37.34 -50.78 -18.69
CA TRP A 497 -38.12 -51.84 -19.30
C TRP A 497 -37.21 -52.78 -20.08
N GLY A 498 -37.24 -54.07 -19.71
CA GLY A 498 -36.67 -55.13 -20.52
C GLY A 498 -37.44 -55.34 -21.83
N PRO A 499 -36.95 -56.24 -22.70
CA PRO A 499 -37.62 -56.55 -23.95
C PRO A 499 -39.03 -57.10 -23.71
N TRP A 500 -39.94 -56.78 -24.62
CA TRP A 500 -41.27 -57.38 -24.63
C TRP A 500 -41.19 -58.89 -24.85
N SER A 501 -42.05 -59.63 -24.15
CA SER A 501 -42.34 -61.01 -24.49
C SER A 501 -42.86 -61.10 -25.93
N PRO A 502 -42.72 -62.27 -26.58
CA PRO A 502 -43.54 -62.58 -27.74
C PRO A 502 -45.03 -62.37 -27.42
N TRP A 503 -45.82 -62.11 -28.46
CA TRP A 503 -47.27 -62.06 -28.33
C TRP A 503 -47.79 -63.46 -27.98
N ASP A 504 -48.70 -63.53 -27.01
CA ASP A 504 -49.43 -64.75 -26.69
C ASP A 504 -50.27 -65.20 -27.90
N THR A 505 -50.75 -66.44 -27.86
CA THR A 505 -51.71 -66.93 -28.85
C THR A 505 -52.99 -66.10 -28.82
N CYS A 506 -53.64 -65.91 -29.98
CA CYS A 506 -54.88 -65.15 -30.06
C CYS A 506 -55.98 -65.87 -29.27
N SER A 507 -56.76 -65.13 -28.47
CA SER A 507 -57.84 -65.67 -27.63
C SER A 507 -58.86 -66.51 -28.40
N VAL A 508 -59.03 -66.24 -29.70
CA VAL A 508 -59.92 -66.94 -30.60
C VAL A 508 -59.22 -67.16 -31.94
N THR A 509 -59.58 -68.23 -32.63
CA THR A 509 -59.03 -68.57 -33.95
C THR A 509 -59.69 -67.81 -35.10
N CYS A 510 -60.87 -67.19 -34.88
CA CYS A 510 -61.60 -66.41 -35.88
C CYS A 510 -62.51 -65.35 -35.22
N GLY A 511 -62.90 -64.30 -35.98
CA GLY A 511 -63.93 -63.34 -35.57
C GLY A 511 -63.46 -62.18 -34.66
N GLY A 512 -62.15 -61.88 -34.66
CA GLY A 512 -61.57 -60.82 -33.82
C GLY A 512 -61.29 -61.27 -32.38
N GLY A 513 -60.01 -61.42 -32.05
CA GLY A 513 -59.55 -61.80 -30.72
C GLY A 513 -58.58 -60.79 -30.10
N ILE A 514 -58.09 -61.12 -28.92
CA ILE A 514 -57.10 -60.33 -28.21
C ILE A 514 -55.81 -61.14 -28.04
N GLN A 515 -54.68 -60.49 -28.31
CA GLN A 515 -53.35 -60.96 -27.92
C GLN A 515 -52.76 -60.00 -26.91
N THR A 516 -52.04 -60.56 -25.95
CA THR A 516 -51.37 -59.82 -24.90
C THR A 516 -49.86 -60.10 -24.98
N ARG A 517 -49.06 -59.12 -24.60
CA ARG A 517 -47.63 -59.31 -24.32
C ARG A 517 -47.25 -58.51 -23.08
N LYS A 518 -46.17 -58.92 -22.42
CA LYS A 518 -45.69 -58.30 -21.18
C LYS A 518 -44.21 -57.98 -21.28
N HIS A 519 -43.77 -56.95 -20.58
CA HIS A 519 -42.35 -56.71 -20.31
C HIS A 519 -42.14 -56.55 -18.81
N LEU A 520 -40.89 -56.70 -18.35
CA LEU A 520 -40.53 -56.61 -16.95
C LEU A 520 -39.67 -55.38 -16.71
N CYS A 521 -39.82 -54.75 -15.55
CA CYS A 521 -38.96 -53.64 -15.12
C CYS A 521 -37.66 -54.21 -14.53
N ASN A 522 -36.82 -54.78 -15.39
CA ASN A 522 -35.63 -55.52 -14.97
C ASN A 522 -34.37 -55.19 -15.77
N ASP A 523 -34.41 -54.23 -16.70
CA ASP A 523 -33.27 -53.87 -17.56
C ASP A 523 -32.95 -52.36 -17.50
N PRO A 524 -32.36 -51.86 -16.39
CA PRO A 524 -32.04 -52.58 -15.15
C PRO A 524 -33.22 -52.60 -14.16
N ALA A 525 -33.21 -53.51 -13.18
CA ALA A 525 -34.18 -53.48 -12.08
C ALA A 525 -33.91 -52.29 -11.14
N PRO A 526 -34.95 -51.60 -10.62
CA PRO A 526 -34.77 -50.46 -9.73
C PRO A 526 -34.09 -50.86 -8.42
N LYS A 527 -33.07 -50.09 -7.99
CA LYS A 527 -32.27 -50.35 -6.77
C LYS A 527 -31.93 -49.05 -6.05
N TYR A 528 -31.58 -49.17 -4.76
CA TYR A 528 -31.08 -48.06 -3.92
C TYR A 528 -31.99 -46.81 -3.92
N GLY A 529 -33.30 -47.01 -3.96
CA GLY A 529 -34.29 -45.91 -3.99
C GLY A 529 -34.52 -45.27 -5.35
N GLY A 530 -34.05 -45.89 -6.44
CA GLY A 530 -34.36 -45.46 -7.81
C GLY A 530 -35.84 -45.64 -8.17
N LYS A 531 -36.29 -44.88 -9.17
CA LYS A 531 -37.69 -44.85 -9.61
C LYS A 531 -38.07 -46.16 -10.30
N ASP A 532 -39.31 -46.59 -10.12
CA ASP A 532 -39.87 -47.71 -10.86
C ASP A 532 -40.13 -47.33 -12.34
N CYS A 533 -40.32 -48.32 -13.20
CA CYS A 533 -40.56 -48.09 -14.62
C CYS A 533 -41.88 -47.35 -14.85
N VAL A 534 -41.86 -46.36 -15.74
CA VAL A 534 -43.04 -45.57 -16.10
C VAL A 534 -43.68 -46.18 -17.35
N GLY A 535 -44.98 -46.50 -17.28
CA GLY A 535 -45.78 -47.08 -18.38
C GLY A 535 -46.48 -48.39 -18.00
N ASP A 536 -47.31 -48.90 -18.92
CA ASP A 536 -48.04 -50.15 -18.70
C ASP A 536 -47.15 -51.37 -18.95
N ALA A 537 -47.04 -52.26 -17.94
CA ALA A 537 -46.28 -53.50 -18.04
C ALA A 537 -46.84 -54.52 -19.05
N THR A 538 -48.05 -54.26 -19.57
CA THR A 538 -48.83 -55.16 -20.41
C THR A 538 -49.39 -54.39 -21.59
N MET A 539 -49.17 -54.91 -22.79
CA MET A 539 -49.73 -54.36 -24.02
C MET A 539 -50.75 -55.34 -24.60
N VAL A 540 -51.88 -54.80 -25.05
CA VAL A 540 -52.98 -55.55 -25.62
C VAL A 540 -53.22 -55.09 -27.06
N ARG A 541 -53.41 -56.03 -27.99
CA ARG A 541 -53.80 -55.71 -29.37
C ARG A 541 -54.88 -56.66 -29.88
N VAL A 542 -55.63 -56.19 -30.86
CA VAL A 542 -56.60 -57.01 -31.61
C VAL A 542 -55.87 -57.88 -32.63
N CYS A 543 -56.21 -59.16 -32.67
CA CYS A 543 -55.74 -60.17 -33.62
C CYS A 543 -56.92 -60.75 -34.42
N ASN A 544 -56.64 -61.39 -35.55
CA ASN A 544 -57.65 -62.04 -36.39
C ASN A 544 -58.82 -61.11 -36.78
N LYS A 545 -58.51 -59.86 -37.14
CA LYS A 545 -59.50 -58.90 -37.67
C LYS A 545 -60.11 -59.45 -38.96
N GLN A 546 -61.41 -59.31 -39.12
CA GLN A 546 -62.09 -59.53 -40.40
C GLN A 546 -61.99 -58.22 -41.18
N ASP A 547 -61.43 -58.28 -42.39
CA ASP A 547 -61.50 -57.18 -43.36
C ASP A 547 -62.93 -56.99 -43.86
#